data_AF-A0A9Y3S796-F1
#
_entry.id   AF-A0A9Y3S796-F1
#
_cell.length_a   1.000
_cell.length_b   1.000
_cell.length_c   1.000
_cell.angle_alpha   90.00
_cell.angle_beta   90.00
_cell.angle_gamma   90.00
#
_symmetry.space_group_name_H-M   'P 1'
#
loop_
_entity.id
_entity.type
_entity.pdbx_description
1 polymer ?
#
loop_
_entity_poly.entity_id
_entity_poly.type
_entity_poly.pdbx_seq_one_letter_code
_entity_poly.pdbx_strand_id
1 'polypeptide(L)'
;DRSPVRPPPGVPMFTFHIYAVLDKAFRFNREHDRLVLGFEQVHLPFELTHFVGVKGGYLVEARLCVEERDLLRGAVWSYCYGVHQRDKAIWGMAMRRVQIPLNPSIKELHVYEGFICRDNVPQSVWQKGLHMIGLKNTKGVEISNAWQSSASALLNRIFQKWTPSDKQSTESLCQSLKYFMQSLGSAHTRMAYPDNSHPPQVQVSELISENLLQILKGEPKEKLPSSCRDTSPL
;
A
#
# COMPACT_ATOMS: atom_id res chain seq x y z
N ASP A 1 47.92 -1.14 -19.52
CA ASP A 1 46.58 -1.47 -19.01
C ASP A 1 46.28 -0.82 -17.68
N ARG A 2 45.32 0.12 -17.64
CA ARG A 2 44.70 0.58 -16.39
C ARG A 2 43.29 -0.02 -16.37
N SER A 3 43.07 -0.98 -15.50
CA SER A 3 41.75 -1.55 -15.24
C SER A 3 40.78 -0.43 -14.83
N PRO A 4 39.52 -0.43 -15.29
CA PRO A 4 38.57 0.60 -14.93
C PRO A 4 38.31 0.53 -13.42
N VAL A 5 38.53 1.65 -12.72
CA VAL A 5 38.18 1.80 -11.31
C VAL A 5 36.67 1.69 -11.22
N ARG A 6 36.18 0.55 -10.72
CA ARG A 6 34.76 0.37 -10.43
C ARG A 6 34.40 1.40 -9.35
N PRO A 7 33.38 2.25 -9.56
CA PRO A 7 32.93 3.16 -8.52
C PRO A 7 32.59 2.37 -7.24
N PRO A 8 32.83 2.93 -6.05
CA PRO A 8 32.57 2.23 -4.80
C PRO A 8 31.12 1.73 -4.78
N PRO A 9 30.87 0.51 -4.27
CA PRO A 9 29.51 0.01 -4.12
C PRO A 9 28.70 1.03 -3.29
N GLY A 10 27.54 1.44 -3.81
CA GLY A 10 26.60 2.23 -3.02
C GLY A 10 26.22 1.49 -1.74
N VAL A 11 25.78 2.22 -0.72
CA VAL A 11 25.32 1.63 0.54
C VAL A 11 24.21 0.61 0.23
N PRO A 12 24.27 -0.63 0.75
CA PRO A 12 23.22 -1.61 0.53
C PRO A 12 21.86 -1.11 1.02
N MET A 13 20.87 -1.13 0.13
CA MET A 13 19.51 -0.64 0.38
C MET A 13 18.51 -1.79 0.37
N PHE A 14 17.47 -1.65 1.18
CA PHE A 14 16.27 -2.47 1.15
C PHE A 14 15.08 -1.61 0.73
N THR A 15 14.26 -2.12 -0.19
CA THR A 15 13.15 -1.35 -0.76
C THR A 15 11.80 -1.89 -0.28
N PHE A 16 11.04 -1.01 0.37
CA PHE A 16 9.64 -1.24 0.72
C PHE A 16 8.74 -0.74 -0.40
N HIS A 17 8.04 -1.64 -1.08
CA HIS A 17 7.00 -1.33 -2.05
C HIS A 17 5.62 -1.46 -1.41
N ILE A 18 4.82 -0.42 -1.54
CA ILE A 18 3.44 -0.40 -1.04
C ILE A 18 2.46 -0.20 -2.18
N TYR A 19 1.31 -0.87 -2.06
CA TYR A 19 0.20 -0.78 -3.01
C TYR A 19 -1.07 -0.56 -2.21
N ALA A 20 -1.73 0.59 -2.38
CA ALA A 20 -2.84 0.99 -1.53
C ALA A 20 -3.88 1.83 -2.27
N VAL A 21 -5.07 1.94 -1.68
CA VAL A 21 -6.03 2.99 -2.01
C VAL A 21 -6.11 3.96 -0.84
N LEU A 22 -5.71 5.21 -1.07
CA LEU A 22 -5.87 6.30 -0.12
C LEU A 22 -7.30 6.81 -0.15
N ASP A 23 -7.91 6.94 1.02
CA ASP A 23 -9.22 7.56 1.18
C ASP A 23 -9.25 8.98 0.57
N LYS A 24 -10.30 9.30 -0.18
CA LYS A 24 -10.55 10.65 -0.70
C LYS A 24 -10.58 11.71 0.40
N ALA A 25 -10.89 11.32 1.64
CA ALA A 25 -10.86 12.20 2.81
C ALA A 25 -9.47 12.81 3.10
N PHE A 26 -8.38 12.20 2.62
CA PHE A 26 -7.05 12.82 2.67
C PHE A 26 -6.92 14.04 1.78
N ARG A 27 -7.73 14.16 0.70
CA ARG A 27 -7.61 15.20 -0.32
C ARG A 27 -6.19 15.32 -0.87
N PHE A 28 -5.56 14.16 -1.11
CA PHE A 28 -4.16 14.07 -1.47
C PHE A 28 -3.87 14.78 -2.81
N ASN A 29 -2.91 15.69 -2.81
CA ASN A 29 -2.37 16.34 -4.00
C ASN A 29 -0.92 15.88 -4.22
N ARG A 30 -0.67 15.10 -5.28
CA ARG A 30 0.67 14.55 -5.59
C ARG A 30 1.78 15.59 -5.78
N GLU A 31 1.42 16.84 -6.11
CA GLU A 31 2.39 17.92 -6.39
C GLU A 31 2.82 18.65 -5.12
N HIS A 32 2.03 18.55 -4.05
CA HIS A 32 2.23 19.35 -2.82
C HIS A 32 2.32 18.50 -1.56
N ASP A 33 1.77 17.29 -1.62
CA ASP A 33 1.65 16.40 -0.47
C ASP A 33 2.63 15.24 -0.60
N ARG A 34 3.06 14.70 0.55
CA ARG A 34 3.89 13.50 0.62
C ARG A 34 3.17 12.40 1.36
N LEU A 35 3.13 11.21 0.76
CA LEU A 35 2.77 9.99 1.47
C LEU A 35 3.95 9.60 2.37
N VAL A 36 3.69 9.33 3.64
CA VAL A 36 4.73 9.03 4.63
C VAL A 36 4.40 7.74 5.39
N LEU A 37 5.46 7.04 5.79
CA LEU A 37 5.43 5.98 6.78
C LEU A 37 5.78 6.60 8.14
N GLY A 38 4.88 6.50 9.12
CA GLY A 38 5.16 6.80 10.51
C GLY A 38 5.69 5.55 11.20
N PHE A 39 6.95 5.59 11.65
CA PHE A 39 7.60 4.52 12.41
C PHE A 39 8.28 5.13 13.63
N GLU A 40 7.88 4.68 14.82
CA GLU A 40 8.32 5.27 16.10
C GLU A 40 8.11 6.79 16.13
N GLN A 41 9.19 7.58 16.23
CA GLN A 41 9.16 9.05 16.21
C GLN A 41 9.64 9.64 14.86
N VAL A 42 9.80 8.78 13.85
CA VAL A 42 10.36 9.14 12.54
C VAL A 42 9.29 9.05 11.46
N HIS A 43 9.32 10.01 10.54
CA HIS A 43 8.46 10.03 9.36
C HIS A 43 9.32 9.85 8.11
N LEU A 44 9.09 8.74 7.40
CA LEU A 44 9.85 8.38 6.21
C LEU A 44 8.99 8.65 4.95
N PRO A 45 9.41 9.57 4.06
CA PRO A 45 8.63 9.88 2.87
C PRO A 45 8.75 8.77 1.81
N PHE A 46 7.63 8.41 1.21
CA PHE A 46 7.60 7.55 0.04
C PHE A 46 7.84 8.34 -1.24
N GLU A 47 8.50 7.69 -2.20
CA GLU A 47 8.49 8.08 -3.60
C GLU A 47 7.29 7.42 -4.28
N LEU A 48 6.37 8.22 -4.84
CA LEU A 48 5.24 7.70 -5.60
C LEU A 48 5.70 7.25 -6.98
N THR A 49 5.36 6.01 -7.35
CA THR A 49 5.65 5.43 -8.67
C THR A 49 4.38 5.29 -9.51
N HIS A 50 3.20 5.33 -8.89
CA HIS A 50 1.92 5.36 -9.57
C HIS A 50 0.89 6.10 -8.72
N PHE A 51 0.06 6.92 -9.37
CA PHE A 51 -1.02 7.66 -8.72
C PHE A 51 -2.17 7.85 -9.70
N VAL A 52 -3.35 7.34 -9.34
CA VAL A 52 -4.57 7.52 -10.15
C VAL A 52 -5.81 7.66 -9.25
N GLY A 53 -6.71 8.57 -9.61
CA GLY A 53 -8.01 8.68 -8.95
C GLY A 53 -8.90 7.46 -9.24
N VAL A 54 -9.55 6.93 -8.20
CA VAL A 54 -10.52 5.83 -8.29
C VAL A 54 -11.79 6.19 -7.52
N LYS A 55 -12.87 5.41 -7.70
CA LYS A 55 -14.09 5.62 -6.92
C LYS A 55 -13.77 5.48 -5.43
N GLY A 56 -13.98 6.57 -4.68
CA GLY A 56 -13.73 6.61 -3.23
C GLY A 56 -12.32 7.03 -2.80
N GLY A 57 -11.39 7.29 -3.72
CA GLY A 57 -10.02 7.63 -3.31
C GLY A 57 -8.99 7.70 -4.42
N TYR A 58 -7.77 7.33 -4.08
CA TYR A 58 -6.61 7.35 -4.98
C TYR A 58 -5.85 6.03 -4.88
N LEU A 59 -5.74 5.32 -5.99
CA LEU A 59 -4.86 4.15 -6.09
C LEU A 59 -3.42 4.64 -6.19
N VAL A 60 -2.57 4.15 -5.29
CA VAL A 60 -1.17 4.55 -5.17
C VAL A 60 -0.26 3.33 -5.18
N GLU A 61 0.86 3.47 -5.89
CA GLU A 61 2.04 2.62 -5.72
C GLU A 61 3.19 3.52 -5.30
N ALA A 62 3.96 3.09 -4.31
CA ALA A 62 5.05 3.90 -3.78
C ALA A 62 6.19 3.01 -3.30
N ARG A 63 7.39 3.60 -3.20
CA ARG A 63 8.56 2.93 -2.64
C ARG A 63 9.26 3.77 -1.59
N LEU A 64 9.85 3.10 -0.60
CA LEU A 64 10.71 3.68 0.42
C LEU A 64 11.99 2.84 0.49
N CYS A 65 13.15 3.47 0.35
CA CYS A 65 14.43 2.81 0.50
C CYS A 65 15.00 3.09 1.88
N VAL A 66 15.40 2.04 2.60
CA VAL A 66 16.06 2.12 3.90
C VAL A 66 17.41 1.43 3.79
N GLU A 67 18.44 1.98 4.44
CA GLU A 67 19.75 1.34 4.45
C GLU A 67 19.69 0.02 5.23
N GLU A 68 20.34 -1.03 4.72
CA GLU A 68 20.27 -2.35 5.35
C GLU A 68 20.87 -2.39 6.75
N ARG A 69 21.77 -1.45 7.09
CA ARG A 69 22.35 -1.35 8.44
C ARG A 69 21.32 -0.95 9.51
N ASP A 70 20.24 -0.27 9.08
CA ASP A 70 19.16 0.19 9.97
C ASP A 70 18.03 -0.84 10.06
N LEU A 71 18.16 -1.97 9.34
CA LEU A 71 17.16 -3.02 9.27
C LEU A 71 17.55 -4.26 10.08
N LEU A 72 16.82 -4.51 11.15
CA LEU A 72 16.91 -5.77 11.87
C LEU A 72 16.11 -6.87 11.15
N ARG A 73 16.82 -7.82 10.52
CA ARG A 73 16.22 -8.97 9.82
C ARG A 73 15.38 -9.82 10.79
N GLY A 74 14.21 -10.26 10.35
CA GLY A 74 13.26 -11.02 11.17
C GLY A 74 12.45 -10.20 12.18
N ALA A 75 12.79 -8.93 12.42
CA ALA A 75 12.04 -8.06 13.31
C ALA A 75 10.65 -7.75 12.76
N VAL A 76 9.69 -7.52 13.66
CA VAL A 76 8.36 -7.03 13.30
C VAL A 76 8.33 -5.52 13.43
N TRP A 77 8.11 -4.84 12.33
CA TRP A 77 7.91 -3.39 12.27
C TRP A 77 6.46 -3.05 12.53
N SER A 78 6.21 -2.10 13.45
CA SER A 78 4.90 -1.50 13.69
C SER A 78 4.88 -0.07 13.17
N TYR A 79 3.93 0.26 12.31
CA TYR A 79 3.90 1.56 11.61
C TYR A 79 2.48 1.99 11.26
N CYS A 80 2.33 3.27 10.93
CA CYS A 80 1.11 3.83 10.35
C CYS A 80 1.44 4.59 9.05
N TYR A 81 0.43 4.87 8.23
CA TYR A 81 0.58 5.75 7.07
C TYR A 81 0.05 7.13 7.39
N GLY A 82 0.60 8.15 6.74
CA GLY A 82 0.11 9.51 6.81
C GLY A 82 0.33 10.27 5.52
N VAL A 83 -0.28 11.44 5.44
CA VAL A 83 -0.09 12.42 4.38
C VAL A 83 0.41 13.70 5.03
N HIS A 84 1.57 14.18 4.60
CA HIS A 84 2.07 15.50 4.96
C HIS A 84 1.58 16.52 3.93
N GLN A 85 0.75 17.47 4.37
CA GLN A 85 0.22 18.58 3.59
C GLN A 85 0.83 19.88 4.12
N ARG A 86 1.90 20.37 3.48
CA ARG A 86 2.68 21.53 3.96
C ARG A 86 3.07 21.35 5.43
N ASP A 87 2.49 22.15 6.33
CA ASP A 87 2.81 22.17 7.76
C ASP A 87 1.97 21.18 8.60
N LYS A 88 1.10 20.39 7.97
CA LYS A 88 0.17 19.49 8.67
C LYS A 88 0.40 18.03 8.29
N ALA A 89 0.60 17.18 9.29
CA ALA A 89 0.52 15.73 9.13
C ALA A 89 -0.91 15.24 9.39
N ILE A 90 -1.46 14.48 8.45
CA ILE A 90 -2.74 13.78 8.58
C ILE A 90 -2.45 12.28 8.61
N TRP A 91 -2.80 11.61 9.70
CA TRP A 91 -2.51 10.19 9.88
C TRP A 91 -3.68 9.31 9.46
N GLY A 92 -3.35 8.10 9.05
CA GLY A 92 -4.30 7.01 8.85
C GLY A 92 -4.64 6.33 10.18
N MET A 93 -5.83 5.74 10.22
CA MET A 93 -6.41 5.23 11.47
C MET A 93 -5.78 3.91 11.96
N ALA A 94 -5.24 3.09 11.06
CA ALA A 94 -4.78 1.74 11.38
C ALA A 94 -3.28 1.69 11.72
N MET A 95 -2.96 1.01 12.82
CA MET A 95 -1.62 0.51 13.10
C MET A 95 -1.41 -0.78 12.30
N ARG A 96 -0.23 -0.94 11.72
CA ARG A 96 0.13 -2.05 10.83
C ARG A 96 1.37 -2.76 11.35
N ARG A 97 1.47 -4.04 11.04
CA ARG A 97 2.63 -4.87 11.35
C ARG A 97 3.12 -5.60 10.11
N VAL A 98 4.43 -5.62 9.94
CA VAL A 98 5.09 -6.42 8.91
C VAL A 98 6.40 -6.98 9.45
N GLN A 99 6.72 -8.22 9.10
CA GLN A 99 7.99 -8.83 9.48
C GLN A 99 9.02 -8.59 8.37
N ILE A 100 10.20 -8.10 8.74
CA ILE A 100 11.33 -8.00 7.82
C ILE A 100 11.79 -9.41 7.44
N PRO A 101 11.95 -9.73 6.15
CA PRO A 101 12.41 -11.05 5.74
C PRO A 101 13.73 -11.45 6.41
N LEU A 102 13.79 -12.66 6.96
CA LEU A 102 14.99 -13.22 7.62
C LEU A 102 16.14 -13.41 6.63
N ASN A 103 15.84 -13.80 5.39
CA ASN A 103 16.84 -14.07 4.37
C ASN A 103 17.45 -12.75 3.85
N PRO A 104 18.76 -12.50 4.04
CA PRO A 104 19.41 -11.25 3.62
C PRO A 104 19.51 -11.10 2.10
N SER A 105 19.34 -12.18 1.33
CA SER A 105 19.27 -12.11 -0.14
C SER A 105 17.98 -11.44 -0.64
N ILE A 106 16.96 -11.34 0.21
CA ILE A 106 15.74 -10.60 -0.10
C ILE A 106 16.00 -9.11 0.16
N LYS A 107 15.97 -8.32 -0.91
CA LYS A 107 16.25 -6.87 -0.91
C LYS A 107 15.02 -5.99 -1.04
N GLU A 108 13.86 -6.61 -1.27
CA GLU A 108 12.60 -5.90 -1.46
C GLU A 108 11.47 -6.58 -0.70
N LEU A 109 10.50 -5.77 -0.27
CA LEU A 109 9.27 -6.22 0.36
C LEU A 109 8.09 -5.54 -0.31
N HIS A 110 7.15 -6.32 -0.82
CA HIS A 110 5.94 -5.85 -1.49
C HIS A 110 4.73 -6.07 -0.58
N VAL A 111 4.02 -4.99 -0.26
CA VAL A 111 2.87 -5.03 0.65
C VAL A 111 1.65 -4.40 -0.02
N TYR A 112 0.61 -5.20 -0.24
CA TYR A 112 -0.70 -4.72 -0.65
C TYR A 112 -1.51 -4.38 0.60
N GLU A 113 -1.61 -3.09 0.88
CA GLU A 113 -2.16 -2.53 2.11
C GLU A 113 -3.68 -2.45 2.13
N GLY A 114 -4.31 -2.54 0.95
CA GLY A 114 -5.74 -2.33 0.81
C GLY A 114 -6.11 -0.87 1.02
N PHE A 115 -7.04 -0.62 1.93
CA PHE A 115 -7.59 0.71 2.16
C PHE A 115 -6.86 1.45 3.28
N ILE A 116 -6.38 2.66 2.99
CA ILE A 116 -5.81 3.57 3.99
C ILE A 116 -6.87 4.63 4.29
N CYS A 117 -7.60 4.42 5.39
CA CYS A 117 -8.61 5.35 5.90
C CYS A 117 -7.95 6.47 6.72
N ARG A 118 -8.41 7.71 6.51
CA ARG A 118 -7.98 8.87 7.29
C ARG A 118 -8.50 8.79 8.72
N ASP A 119 -7.64 9.10 9.70
CA ASP A 119 -8.12 9.35 11.05
C ASP A 119 -8.81 10.73 11.12
N ASN A 120 -10.07 10.72 11.53
CA ASN A 120 -10.85 11.93 11.76
C ASN A 120 -10.83 12.35 13.25
N VAL A 121 -10.17 11.58 14.12
CA VAL A 121 -10.06 11.85 15.54
C VAL A 121 -8.78 12.67 15.82
N PRO A 122 -8.86 13.79 16.56
CA PRO A 122 -7.67 14.53 16.99
C PRO A 122 -6.74 13.66 17.87
N GLN A 123 -5.42 13.72 17.67
CA GLN A 123 -4.42 12.99 18.45
C GLN A 123 -4.55 13.17 19.98
N SER A 124 -5.07 14.32 20.44
CA SER A 124 -5.31 14.59 21.86
C SER A 124 -6.45 13.78 22.49
N VAL A 125 -7.38 13.27 21.68
CA VAL A 125 -8.47 12.40 22.11
C VAL A 125 -8.01 10.94 22.19
N TRP A 126 -7.09 10.53 21.29
CA TRP A 126 -6.41 9.23 21.29
C TRP A 126 -5.71 8.94 22.62
N GLN A 127 -4.89 9.89 23.10
CA GLN A 127 -4.17 9.74 24.36
C GLN A 127 -5.08 9.65 25.59
N LYS A 128 -6.34 10.09 25.46
CA LYS A 128 -7.30 10.19 26.56
C LYS A 128 -8.30 9.03 26.63
N GLY A 129 -8.23 8.05 25.72
CA GLY A 129 -9.05 6.81 25.80
C GLY A 129 -10.56 7.02 25.72
N LEU A 130 -11.03 8.18 25.27
CA LEU A 130 -12.46 8.53 25.21
C LEU A 130 -13.05 8.12 23.86
N HIS A 131 -13.42 6.85 23.69
CA HIS A 131 -14.19 6.41 22.52
C HIS A 131 -15.70 6.59 22.73
N MET A 132 -16.31 7.40 21.86
CA MET A 132 -17.76 7.60 21.75
C MET A 132 -18.46 6.35 21.21
N ILE A 133 -19.28 5.76 22.08
CA ILE A 133 -20.23 4.67 21.81
C ILE A 133 -21.41 5.28 21.04
N GLY A 134 -21.52 5.06 19.72
CA GLY A 134 -22.73 5.54 19.00
C GLY A 134 -22.74 5.55 17.46
N LEU A 135 -21.59 5.39 16.78
CA LEU A 135 -21.51 5.48 15.31
C LEU A 135 -21.05 4.18 14.60
N LYS A 136 -21.23 3.02 15.25
CA LYS A 136 -20.55 1.76 14.87
C LYS A 136 -21.08 1.07 13.61
N ASN A 137 -22.37 1.18 13.25
CA ASN A 137 -22.94 0.34 12.19
C ASN A 137 -22.78 0.88 10.77
N THR A 138 -23.02 2.18 10.53
CA THR A 138 -22.88 2.77 9.17
C THR A 138 -21.42 2.87 8.75
N LYS A 139 -20.54 3.28 9.66
CA LYS A 139 -19.09 3.31 9.42
C LYS A 139 -18.50 1.93 9.13
N GLY A 140 -18.99 0.88 9.80
CA GLY A 140 -18.52 -0.48 9.56
C GLY A 140 -18.82 -0.96 8.13
N VAL A 141 -20.03 -0.69 7.62
CA VAL A 141 -20.43 -1.04 6.25
C VAL A 141 -19.64 -0.23 5.21
N GLU A 142 -19.46 1.08 5.43
CA GLU A 142 -18.67 1.94 4.55
C GLU A 142 -17.20 1.48 4.47
N ILE A 143 -16.59 1.18 5.62
CA ILE A 143 -15.22 0.65 5.68
C ILE A 143 -15.15 -0.69 4.95
N SER A 144 -16.11 -1.59 5.17
CA SER A 144 -16.12 -2.89 4.48
C SER A 144 -16.20 -2.76 2.96
N ASN A 145 -17.09 -1.90 2.46
CA ASN A 145 -17.21 -1.60 1.04
C ASN A 145 -15.94 -0.95 0.47
N ALA A 146 -15.31 -0.06 1.24
CA ALA A 146 -14.04 0.56 0.84
C ALA A 146 -12.91 -0.47 0.75
N TRP A 147 -12.84 -1.44 1.68
CA TRP A 147 -11.88 -2.55 1.64
C TRP A 147 -12.08 -3.44 0.40
N GLN A 148 -13.32 -3.83 0.09
CA GLN A 148 -13.62 -4.64 -1.10
C GLN A 148 -13.32 -3.89 -2.40
N SER A 149 -13.68 -2.61 -2.46
CA SER A 149 -13.38 -1.75 -3.62
C SER A 149 -11.86 -1.59 -3.80
N SER A 150 -11.12 -1.44 -2.69
CA SER A 150 -9.67 -1.30 -2.72
C SER A 150 -8.98 -2.59 -3.17
N ALA A 151 -9.44 -3.74 -2.67
CA ALA A 151 -8.97 -5.05 -3.11
C ALA A 151 -9.15 -5.23 -4.62
N SER A 152 -10.34 -4.89 -5.12
CA SER A 152 -10.68 -4.97 -6.54
C SER A 152 -9.82 -4.04 -7.40
N ALA A 153 -9.63 -2.78 -6.97
CA ALA A 153 -8.80 -1.82 -7.68
C ALA A 153 -7.32 -2.27 -7.76
N LEU A 154 -6.78 -2.78 -6.65
CA LEU A 154 -5.42 -3.30 -6.58
C LEU A 154 -5.25 -4.54 -7.47
N LEU A 155 -6.20 -5.47 -7.44
CA LEU A 155 -6.16 -6.67 -8.29
C LEU A 155 -6.26 -6.30 -9.77
N ASN A 156 -7.16 -5.39 -10.13
CA ASN A 156 -7.28 -4.88 -11.49
C ASN A 156 -5.96 -4.26 -11.96
N ARG A 157 -5.27 -3.52 -11.08
CA ARG A 157 -3.96 -2.94 -11.38
C ARG A 157 -2.89 -4.00 -11.61
N ILE A 158 -2.90 -5.10 -10.85
CA ILE A 158 -2.01 -6.26 -11.08
C ILE A 158 -2.24 -6.81 -12.48
N PHE A 159 -3.50 -7.09 -12.86
CA PHE A 159 -3.81 -7.64 -14.18
C PHE A 159 -3.59 -6.66 -15.33
N GLN A 160 -3.66 -5.34 -15.11
CA GLN A 160 -3.34 -4.34 -16.13
C GLN A 160 -1.87 -4.34 -16.54
N LYS A 161 -0.96 -4.83 -15.68
CA LYS A 161 0.46 -4.99 -15.99
C LYS A 161 0.76 -6.31 -16.71
N TRP A 162 -0.21 -7.21 -16.79
CA TRP A 162 -0.03 -8.51 -17.40
C TRP A 162 -0.21 -8.44 -18.92
N THR A 163 0.81 -8.93 -19.63
CA THR A 163 0.82 -9.15 -21.07
C THR A 163 0.88 -10.66 -21.30
N PRO A 164 -0.23 -11.34 -21.63
CA PRO A 164 -0.31 -12.81 -21.64
C PRO A 164 0.70 -13.51 -22.56
N SER A 165 1.13 -12.86 -23.64
CA SER A 165 2.13 -13.39 -24.57
C SER A 165 3.58 -13.30 -24.05
N ASP A 166 3.82 -12.54 -22.98
CA ASP A 166 5.14 -12.37 -22.38
C ASP A 166 5.28 -13.26 -21.13
N LYS A 167 6.26 -14.16 -21.18
CA LYS A 167 6.59 -15.08 -20.08
C LYS A 167 7.04 -14.31 -18.83
N GLN A 168 7.86 -13.28 -18.98
CA GLN A 168 8.36 -12.48 -17.85
C GLN A 168 7.22 -11.72 -17.19
N SER A 169 6.30 -11.18 -17.99
CA SER A 169 5.07 -10.55 -17.50
C SER A 169 4.20 -11.54 -16.72
N THR A 170 4.10 -12.78 -17.17
CA THR A 170 3.33 -13.84 -16.48
C THR A 170 3.99 -14.26 -15.16
N GLU A 171 5.31 -14.37 -15.11
CA GLU A 171 6.04 -14.63 -13.86
C GLU A 171 5.84 -13.47 -12.85
N SER A 172 5.92 -12.23 -13.34
CA SER A 172 5.68 -11.02 -12.54
C SER A 172 4.24 -10.94 -12.02
N LEU A 173 3.26 -11.38 -12.82
CA LEU A 173 1.86 -11.52 -12.40
C LEU A 173 1.76 -12.51 -11.24
N CYS A 174 2.28 -13.73 -11.41
CA CYS A 174 2.23 -14.77 -10.38
C CYS A 174 2.85 -14.28 -9.05
N GLN A 175 3.99 -13.60 -9.13
CA GLN A 175 4.66 -13.05 -7.96
C GLN A 175 3.85 -11.93 -7.30
N SER A 176 3.23 -11.05 -8.10
CA SER A 176 2.34 -9.99 -7.62
C SER A 176 1.10 -10.54 -6.94
N LEU A 177 0.47 -11.57 -7.51
CA LEU A 177 -0.69 -12.25 -6.91
C LEU A 177 -0.31 -12.94 -5.60
N LYS A 178 0.87 -13.55 -5.53
CA LYS A 178 1.38 -14.14 -4.27
C LYS A 178 1.54 -13.08 -3.18
N TYR A 179 2.16 -11.94 -3.50
CA TYR A 179 2.27 -10.83 -2.56
C TYR A 179 0.90 -10.28 -2.16
N PHE A 180 -0.02 -10.13 -3.11
CA PHE A 180 -1.39 -9.67 -2.87
C PHE A 180 -2.14 -10.61 -1.90
N MET A 181 -2.08 -11.92 -2.12
CA MET A 181 -2.66 -12.92 -1.23
C MET A 181 -2.03 -12.90 0.16
N GLN A 182 -0.71 -12.87 0.25
CA GLN A 182 0.01 -12.92 1.53
C GLN A 182 -0.24 -11.67 2.37
N SER A 183 -0.20 -10.48 1.75
CA SER A 183 -0.39 -9.22 2.45
C SER A 183 -1.87 -8.93 2.68
N LEU A 184 -2.66 -8.71 1.64
CA LEU A 184 -4.06 -8.31 1.80
C LEU A 184 -4.90 -9.40 2.49
N GLY A 185 -4.66 -10.68 2.19
CA GLY A 185 -5.36 -11.80 2.83
C GLY A 185 -5.12 -11.89 4.34
N SER A 186 -3.99 -11.37 4.83
CA SER A 186 -3.67 -11.31 6.27
C SER A 186 -3.87 -9.92 6.88
N ALA A 187 -4.52 -8.98 6.18
CA ALA A 187 -4.71 -7.62 6.70
C ALA A 187 -5.43 -7.60 8.06
N HIS A 188 -6.44 -8.45 8.23
CA HIS A 188 -7.22 -8.57 9.48
C HIS A 188 -6.38 -9.03 10.69
N THR A 189 -5.25 -9.72 10.50
CA THR A 189 -4.35 -10.12 11.60
C THR A 189 -3.17 -9.18 11.80
N ARG A 190 -2.73 -8.50 10.73
CA ARG A 190 -1.57 -7.59 10.76
C ARG A 190 -1.93 -6.15 11.10
N MET A 191 -3.21 -5.80 11.08
CA MET A 191 -3.67 -4.43 11.26
C MET A 191 -4.67 -4.34 12.40
N ALA A 192 -4.61 -3.24 13.14
CA ALA A 192 -5.56 -2.93 14.20
C ALA A 192 -5.96 -1.46 14.14
N TYR A 193 -7.24 -1.21 14.37
CA TYR A 193 -7.81 0.11 14.60
C TYR A 193 -7.71 0.49 16.09
N PRO A 194 -7.97 1.76 16.45
CA PRO A 194 -7.74 2.27 17.80
C PRO A 194 -8.67 1.64 18.85
N ASP A 195 -9.84 1.19 18.41
CA ASP A 195 -10.81 0.47 19.23
C ASP A 195 -10.53 -1.04 19.29
N ASN A 196 -9.33 -1.48 18.89
CA ASN A 196 -8.90 -2.87 18.73
C ASN A 196 -9.74 -3.68 17.73
N SER A 197 -10.60 -3.03 16.93
CA SER A 197 -11.22 -3.71 15.79
C SER A 197 -10.19 -3.92 14.68
N HIS A 198 -10.52 -4.82 13.75
CA HIS A 198 -9.63 -5.20 12.66
C HIS A 198 -10.32 -4.93 11.31
N PRO A 199 -9.55 -4.74 10.22
CA PRO A 199 -10.12 -4.77 8.88
C PRO A 199 -10.94 -6.04 8.63
N PRO A 200 -11.97 -5.96 7.77
CA PRO A 200 -12.70 -7.15 7.36
C PRO A 200 -11.78 -8.12 6.62
N GLN A 201 -12.06 -9.41 6.74
CA GLN A 201 -11.38 -10.43 5.95
C GLN A 201 -11.83 -10.31 4.48
N VAL A 202 -10.86 -10.13 3.58
CA VAL A 202 -11.10 -10.13 2.13
C VAL A 202 -10.86 -11.55 1.61
N GLN A 203 -11.83 -12.11 0.88
CA GLN A 203 -11.69 -13.41 0.21
C GLN A 203 -10.84 -13.28 -1.06
N VAL A 204 -9.53 -13.12 -0.88
CA VAL A 204 -8.60 -12.80 -1.97
C VAL A 204 -8.59 -13.89 -3.05
N SER A 205 -8.69 -15.17 -2.68
CA SER A 205 -8.72 -16.28 -3.64
C SER A 205 -9.96 -16.26 -4.53
N GLU A 206 -11.12 -15.93 -3.96
CA GLU A 206 -12.37 -15.79 -4.71
C GLU A 206 -12.25 -14.62 -5.70
N LEU A 207 -11.79 -13.46 -5.22
CA LEU A 207 -11.60 -12.27 -6.05
C LEU A 207 -10.64 -12.51 -7.23
N ILE A 208 -9.53 -13.23 -7.00
CA ILE A 208 -8.60 -13.63 -8.07
C ILE A 208 -9.30 -14.54 -9.08
N SER A 209 -10.02 -15.56 -8.59
CA SER A 209 -10.68 -16.55 -9.45
C SER A 209 -11.77 -15.92 -10.30
N GLU A 210 -12.59 -15.05 -9.71
CA GLU A 210 -13.62 -14.28 -10.41
C GLU A 210 -13.01 -13.39 -11.50
N ASN A 211 -11.94 -12.63 -11.19
CA ASN A 211 -11.31 -11.75 -12.17
C ASN A 211 -10.70 -12.56 -13.34
N LEU A 212 -10.10 -13.72 -13.06
CA LEU A 212 -9.60 -14.63 -14.09
C LEU A 212 -10.73 -15.17 -14.97
N LEU A 213 -11.85 -15.60 -14.38
CA LEU A 213 -13.02 -16.05 -15.13
C LEU A 213 -13.58 -14.94 -16.03
N GLN A 214 -13.65 -13.70 -15.55
CA GLN A 214 -14.08 -12.55 -16.35
C GLN A 214 -13.14 -12.31 -17.54
N ILE A 215 -11.81 -12.40 -17.33
CA ILE A 215 -10.81 -12.30 -18.40
C ILE A 215 -11.03 -13.39 -19.45
N LEU A 216 -11.21 -14.65 -19.01
CA LEU A 216 -11.41 -15.78 -19.91
C LEU A 216 -12.71 -15.69 -20.71
N LYS A 217 -13.76 -15.12 -20.13
CA LYS A 217 -15.03 -14.85 -20.80
C LYS A 217 -15.00 -13.64 -21.74
N GLY A 218 -13.92 -12.86 -21.73
CA GLY A 218 -13.80 -11.63 -22.52
C GLY A 218 -14.72 -10.50 -22.03
N GLU A 219 -15.11 -10.51 -20.75
CA GLU A 219 -15.99 -9.49 -20.19
C GLU A 219 -15.28 -8.12 -20.10
N PRO A 220 -15.96 -7.00 -20.37
CA PRO A 220 -15.36 -5.68 -20.33
C PRO A 220 -14.93 -5.32 -18.90
N LYS A 221 -13.63 -5.08 -18.69
CA LYS A 221 -13.12 -4.56 -17.42
C LYS A 221 -13.50 -3.10 -17.23
N GLU A 222 -13.83 -2.72 -15.99
CA GLU A 222 -13.76 -1.31 -15.58
C GLU A 222 -12.32 -0.82 -15.81
N LYS A 223 -12.14 0.04 -16.82
CA LYS A 223 -10.84 0.64 -17.10
C LYS A 223 -10.56 1.66 -16.00
N LEU A 224 -9.54 1.40 -15.19
CA LEU A 224 -8.95 2.47 -14.36
C LEU A 224 -8.45 3.57 -15.30
N PRO A 225 -8.66 4.85 -14.99
CA PRO A 225 -8.15 5.92 -15.81
C PRO A 225 -6.63 5.77 -15.98
N SER A 226 -6.13 5.98 -17.20
CA SER A 226 -4.68 5.97 -17.44
C SER A 226 -4.02 7.10 -16.64
N SER A 227 -2.91 6.78 -15.95
CA SER A 227 -2.06 7.77 -15.28
C SER A 227 -1.79 8.99 -16.18
N CYS A 228 -1.98 10.20 -15.66
CA CYS A 228 -1.63 11.43 -16.38
C CYS A 228 -0.10 11.61 -16.42
N ARG A 229 0.43 11.51 -17.65
CA ARG A 229 1.74 11.91 -18.20
C ARG A 229 2.84 12.23 -17.18
N ASP A 230 3.90 11.42 -17.22
CA ASP A 230 5.24 11.85 -16.82
C ASP A 230 5.61 13.10 -17.63
N THR A 231 5.67 14.25 -16.97
CA THR A 231 6.39 15.40 -17.51
C THR A 231 7.86 15.22 -17.13
N SER A 232 8.60 14.48 -17.95
CA SER A 232 10.06 14.59 -17.97
C SER A 232 10.42 16.00 -18.44
N PRO A 233 11.30 16.74 -17.73
CA PRO A 233 11.89 17.93 -18.30
C PRO A 233 13.01 17.50 -19.27
N LEU A 234 12.96 18.05 -20.49
CA LEU A 234 14.13 18.26 -21.33
C LEU A 234 14.99 19.37 -20.73
#